data_AF-A0ABD5KIW4-F1
#
_entry.id   AF-A0ABD5KIW4-F1
#
_cell.length_a   1.000
_cell.length_b   1.000
_cell.length_c   1.000
_cell.angle_alpha   90.00
_cell.angle_beta   90.00
_cell.angle_gamma   90.00
#
_symmetry.space_group_name_H-M   'P 1'
#
loop_
_entity.id
_entity.type
_entity.pdbx_description
1 polymer ?
#
loop_
_entity_poly.entity_id
_entity_poly.type
_entity_poly.pdbx_seq_one_letter_code
_entity_poly.pdbx_strand_id
1 'polypeptide(L)'
;MTKNTYTEQDYLRDTHAHIANVQGHMQTFATLLNSRSVDHDKSKLEEPEKSILHQNTAEYKRYKFGSTEYEAHLKKVKIALDHHYTMNSHHPQHYENGVAGMDLLDIVEMFCDWLAACREHGDGDIVHSILENKKRFGYSDELVQILINTTAHFDT
;
A
#
# COMPACT_ATOMS: atom_id res chain seq x y z
N MET A 1 44.05 29.41 19.67
CA MET A 1 42.84 28.69 19.22
C MET A 1 43.09 28.18 17.82
N THR A 2 43.36 26.89 17.66
CA THR A 2 43.52 26.26 16.34
C THR A 2 42.15 26.22 15.67
N LYS A 3 41.96 26.99 14.59
CA LYS A 3 40.77 26.86 13.74
C LYS A 3 40.80 25.44 13.17
N ASN A 4 39.89 24.59 13.64
CA ASN A 4 39.64 23.29 13.04
C ASN A 4 38.99 23.57 11.68
N THR A 5 39.79 23.65 10.62
CA THR A 5 39.31 23.97 9.28
C THR A 5 38.86 22.69 8.60
N TYR A 6 37.54 22.50 8.53
CA TYR A 6 36.92 21.50 7.66
C TYR A 6 37.34 21.77 6.21
N THR A 7 38.04 20.82 5.61
CA THR A 7 38.63 21.00 4.29
C THR A 7 37.66 20.58 3.18
N GLU A 8 37.94 20.98 1.95
CA GLU A 8 37.23 20.45 0.77
C GLU A 8 37.35 18.92 0.67
N GLN A 9 38.48 18.35 1.08
CA GLN A 9 38.66 16.89 1.10
C GLN A 9 37.76 16.22 2.15
N ASP A 10 37.59 16.83 3.33
CA ASP A 10 36.65 16.35 4.33
C ASP A 10 35.21 16.41 3.81
N TYR A 11 34.83 17.53 3.18
CA TYR A 11 33.52 17.69 2.53
C TYR A 11 33.25 16.59 1.50
N LEU A 12 34.19 16.34 0.58
CA LEU A 12 34.04 15.32 -0.45
C LEU A 12 33.93 13.92 0.17
N ARG A 13 34.80 13.57 1.13
CA ARG A 13 34.73 12.29 1.83
C ARG A 13 33.37 12.07 2.49
N ASP A 14 32.92 13.03 3.28
CA ASP A 14 31.67 12.90 4.05
C ASP A 14 30.45 12.90 3.13
N THR A 15 30.49 13.69 2.04
CA THR A 15 29.44 13.70 1.01
C THR A 15 29.37 12.36 0.27
N HIS A 16 30.50 11.78 -0.13
CA HIS A 16 30.52 10.44 -0.74
C HIS A 16 30.02 9.37 0.22
N ALA A 17 30.39 9.44 1.50
CA ALA A 17 29.89 8.53 2.52
C ALA A 17 28.36 8.66 2.69
N HIS A 18 27.83 9.88 2.73
CA HIS A 18 26.39 10.11 2.80
C HIS A 18 25.66 9.53 1.58
N ILE A 19 26.15 9.79 0.37
CA ILE A 19 25.59 9.24 -0.88
C ILE A 19 25.54 7.71 -0.82
N ALA A 20 26.66 7.06 -0.44
CA ALA A 20 26.74 5.62 -0.34
C ALA A 20 25.75 5.04 0.69
N ASN A 21 25.59 5.69 1.84
CA ASN A 21 24.63 5.27 2.86
C ASN A 21 23.18 5.39 2.36
N VAL A 22 22.81 6.51 1.74
CA VAL A 22 21.46 6.70 1.17
C VAL A 22 21.19 5.66 0.08
N GLN A 23 22.14 5.41 -0.82
CA GLN A 23 22.03 4.35 -1.81
C GLN A 23 21.79 2.98 -1.17
N GLY A 24 22.54 2.63 -0.12
CA GLY A 24 22.35 1.39 0.62
C GLY A 24 20.96 1.27 1.26
N HIS A 25 20.43 2.35 1.85
CA HIS A 25 19.08 2.37 2.40
C HIS A 25 18.01 2.22 1.32
N MET A 26 18.15 2.89 0.17
CA MET A 26 17.23 2.75 -0.95
C MET A 26 17.22 1.32 -1.52
N GLN A 27 18.39 0.68 -1.63
CA GLN A 27 18.48 -0.73 -2.07
C GLN A 27 17.85 -1.68 -1.05
N THR A 28 17.91 -1.36 0.23
CA THR A 28 17.20 -2.11 1.27
C THR A 28 15.69 -2.04 1.05
N PHE A 29 15.14 -0.84 0.82
CA PHE A 29 13.73 -0.67 0.45
C PHE A 29 13.36 -1.47 -0.80
N ALA A 30 14.16 -1.39 -1.87
CA ALA A 30 13.91 -2.14 -3.10
C ALA A 30 13.85 -3.67 -2.86
N THR A 31 14.76 -4.19 -2.03
CA THR A 31 14.78 -5.62 -1.68
C THR A 31 13.55 -6.02 -0.88
N LEU A 32 13.14 -5.22 0.11
CA LEU A 32 11.95 -5.47 0.91
C LEU A 32 10.68 -5.42 0.06
N LEU A 33 10.55 -4.41 -0.80
CA LEU A 33 9.43 -4.30 -1.75
C LEU A 33 9.39 -5.49 -2.72
N ASN A 34 10.53 -5.99 -3.19
CA ASN A 34 10.58 -7.17 -4.03
C ASN A 34 10.15 -8.45 -3.30
N SER A 35 10.44 -8.58 -2.01
CA SER A 35 9.89 -9.68 -1.21
C SER A 35 8.37 -9.56 -1.08
N ARG A 36 7.88 -8.37 -0.74
CA ARG A 36 6.46 -8.09 -0.56
C ARG A 36 5.67 -8.27 -1.85
N SER A 37 6.21 -7.89 -3.02
CA SER A 37 5.54 -8.10 -4.30
C SER A 37 5.36 -9.58 -4.64
N VAL A 38 6.29 -10.44 -4.21
CA VAL A 38 6.18 -11.89 -4.37
C VAL A 38 5.16 -12.47 -3.42
N ASP A 39 5.00 -11.91 -2.22
CA ASP A 39 4.13 -12.44 -1.16
C ASP A 39 2.74 -11.81 -1.10
N HIS A 40 2.53 -10.69 -1.79
CA HIS A 40 1.30 -9.91 -1.81
C HIS A 40 0.07 -10.82 -1.98
N ASP A 41 -0.83 -10.76 -1.00
CA ASP A 41 -2.12 -11.43 -1.00
C ASP A 41 -2.07 -12.96 -1.18
N LYS A 42 -0.92 -13.62 -0.92
CA LYS A 42 -0.82 -15.09 -0.98
C LYS A 42 -1.79 -15.79 -0.04
N SER A 43 -2.21 -15.15 1.05
CA SER A 43 -3.21 -15.70 1.96
C SER A 43 -4.53 -16.04 1.27
N LYS A 44 -4.90 -15.36 0.17
CA LYS A 44 -6.08 -15.67 -0.65
C LYS A 44 -6.04 -17.06 -1.29
N LEU A 45 -4.86 -17.65 -1.41
CA LEU A 45 -4.65 -18.99 -1.98
C LEU A 45 -4.72 -20.10 -0.92
N GLU A 46 -4.83 -19.74 0.36
CA GLU A 46 -4.88 -20.61 1.52
C GLU A 46 -6.25 -20.57 2.21
N GLU A 47 -6.54 -21.57 3.04
CA GLU A 47 -7.77 -21.56 3.85
C GLU A 47 -7.65 -20.60 5.05
N PRO A 48 -8.74 -19.93 5.48
CA PRO A 48 -10.12 -20.09 5.00
C PRO A 48 -10.47 -19.21 3.80
N GLU A 49 -9.58 -18.32 3.37
CA GLU A 49 -9.87 -17.34 2.32
C GLU A 49 -10.22 -17.99 1.00
N LYS A 50 -9.40 -18.95 0.55
CA LYS A 50 -9.53 -19.61 -0.73
C LYS A 50 -10.94 -20.14 -0.98
N SER A 51 -11.45 -20.99 -0.09
CA SER A 51 -12.77 -21.62 -0.29
C SER A 51 -13.91 -20.61 -0.22
N ILE A 52 -13.86 -19.69 0.75
CA ILE A 52 -14.89 -18.67 0.94
C ILE A 52 -14.90 -17.69 -0.24
N LEU A 53 -13.76 -17.13 -0.61
CA LEU A 53 -13.66 -16.18 -1.72
C LEU A 53 -14.03 -16.85 -3.05
N HIS A 54 -13.55 -18.07 -3.31
CA HIS A 54 -13.89 -18.80 -4.54
C HIS A 54 -15.41 -18.98 -4.71
N GLN A 55 -16.11 -19.42 -3.65
CA GLN A 55 -17.56 -19.63 -3.67
C GLN A 55 -18.36 -18.33 -3.89
N ASN A 56 -17.79 -17.19 -3.50
CA ASN A 56 -18.52 -15.92 -3.39
C ASN A 56 -18.14 -14.89 -4.48
N THR A 57 -17.00 -15.05 -5.17
CA THR A 57 -16.48 -14.07 -6.14
C THR A 57 -17.43 -13.78 -7.31
N ALA A 58 -18.17 -14.78 -7.79
CA ALA A 58 -19.09 -14.60 -8.93
C ALA A 58 -20.29 -13.68 -8.60
N GLU A 59 -20.74 -13.68 -7.34
CA GLU A 59 -21.76 -12.76 -6.84
C GLU A 59 -21.15 -11.37 -6.65
N TYR A 60 -19.97 -11.31 -5.99
CA TYR A 60 -19.26 -10.07 -5.69
C TYR A 60 -19.09 -9.16 -6.91
N LYS A 61 -18.66 -9.74 -8.05
CA LYS A 61 -18.44 -9.01 -9.30
C LYS A 61 -19.69 -8.30 -9.86
N ARG A 62 -20.89 -8.63 -9.37
CA ARG A 62 -22.15 -8.02 -9.82
C ARG A 62 -22.61 -6.88 -8.92
N TYR A 63 -22.07 -6.78 -7.70
CA TYR A 63 -22.53 -5.79 -6.75
C TYR A 63 -21.83 -4.44 -6.98
N LYS A 64 -22.62 -3.38 -6.96
CA LYS A 64 -22.09 -2.02 -7.02
C LYS A 64 -21.47 -1.67 -5.67
N PHE A 65 -20.28 -1.10 -5.68
CA PHE A 65 -19.62 -0.62 -4.47
C PHE A 65 -20.58 0.25 -3.62
N GLY A 66 -20.68 -0.06 -2.33
CA GLY A 66 -21.56 0.62 -1.37
C GLY A 66 -23.06 0.30 -1.47
N SER A 67 -23.49 -0.65 -2.32
CA SER A 67 -24.89 -1.10 -2.35
C SER A 67 -25.25 -1.96 -1.13
N THR A 68 -26.55 -2.14 -0.85
CA THR A 68 -26.99 -3.02 0.25
C THR A 68 -26.53 -4.47 0.06
N GLU A 69 -26.51 -4.96 -1.18
CA GLU A 69 -26.02 -6.29 -1.52
C GLU A 69 -24.50 -6.39 -1.33
N TYR A 70 -23.75 -5.34 -1.69
CA TYR A 70 -22.31 -5.27 -1.42
C TYR A 70 -22.03 -5.35 0.09
N GLU A 71 -22.71 -4.55 0.90
CA GLU A 71 -22.55 -4.56 2.36
C GLU A 71 -22.96 -5.91 2.99
N ALA A 72 -24.04 -6.52 2.51
CA ALA A 72 -24.46 -7.85 2.94
C ALA A 72 -23.42 -8.92 2.54
N HIS A 73 -22.82 -8.77 1.36
CA HIS A 73 -21.75 -9.66 0.89
C HIS A 73 -20.50 -9.56 1.78
N LEU A 74 -20.06 -8.35 2.14
CA LEU A 74 -18.92 -8.17 3.05
C LEU A 74 -19.14 -8.89 4.38
N LYS A 75 -20.36 -8.87 4.92
CA LYS A 75 -20.73 -9.64 6.12
C LYS A 75 -20.68 -11.16 5.88
N LYS A 76 -21.14 -11.62 4.71
CA LYS A 76 -21.14 -13.04 4.32
C LYS A 76 -19.72 -13.61 4.26
N VAL A 77 -18.76 -12.84 3.74
CA VAL A 77 -17.36 -13.28 3.59
C VAL A 77 -16.44 -12.78 4.71
N LYS A 78 -17.01 -12.25 5.81
CA LYS A 78 -16.24 -11.58 6.87
C LYS A 78 -15.08 -12.41 7.41
N ILE A 79 -15.25 -13.73 7.57
CA ILE A 79 -14.19 -14.61 8.07
C ILE A 79 -12.95 -14.58 7.15
N ALA A 80 -13.16 -14.60 5.83
CA ALA A 80 -12.06 -14.46 4.86
C ALA A 80 -11.45 -13.06 4.92
N LEU A 81 -12.26 -12.00 5.00
CA LEU A 81 -11.75 -10.63 5.07
C LEU A 81 -10.94 -10.36 6.35
N ASP A 82 -11.40 -10.84 7.50
CA ASP A 82 -10.69 -10.68 8.77
C ASP A 82 -9.34 -11.42 8.74
N HIS A 83 -9.32 -12.65 8.20
CA HIS A 83 -8.08 -13.38 7.99
C HIS A 83 -7.14 -12.62 7.04
N HIS A 84 -7.67 -12.14 5.91
CA HIS A 84 -6.94 -11.37 4.91
C HIS A 84 -6.28 -10.12 5.50
N TYR A 85 -7.03 -9.32 6.26
CA TYR A 85 -6.51 -8.11 6.88
C TYR A 85 -5.50 -8.43 7.99
N THR A 86 -5.66 -9.55 8.70
CA THR A 86 -4.67 -9.97 9.72
C THR A 86 -3.36 -10.43 9.07
N MET A 87 -3.41 -11.05 7.89
CA MET A 87 -2.23 -11.59 7.22
C MET A 87 -1.49 -10.57 6.34
N ASN A 88 -2.16 -9.52 5.87
CA ASN A 88 -1.60 -8.57 4.89
C ASN A 88 -1.60 -7.14 5.45
N SER A 89 -0.41 -6.68 5.85
CA SER A 89 -0.24 -5.41 6.56
C SER A 89 -0.45 -4.17 5.68
N HIS A 90 -0.45 -4.29 4.36
CA HIS A 90 -0.73 -3.15 3.48
C HIS A 90 -2.20 -2.69 3.55
N HIS A 91 -3.10 -3.42 4.23
CA HIS A 91 -4.46 -2.96 4.46
C HIS A 91 -4.56 -2.13 5.75
N PRO A 92 -5.20 -0.94 5.73
CA PRO A 92 -5.41 -0.15 6.95
C PRO A 92 -6.10 -0.93 8.08
N GLN A 93 -7.00 -1.86 7.75
CA GLN A 93 -7.71 -2.72 8.70
C GLN A 93 -6.81 -3.68 9.47
N HIS A 94 -5.57 -3.90 9.04
CA HIS A 94 -4.57 -4.65 9.80
C HIS A 94 -4.22 -3.95 11.13
N TYR A 95 -4.29 -2.62 11.17
CA TYR A 95 -3.87 -1.81 12.30
C TYR A 95 -5.05 -1.21 13.06
N GLU A 96 -4.94 -1.18 14.39
CA GLU A 96 -5.92 -0.50 15.26
C GLU A 96 -6.03 1.00 14.94
N ASN A 97 -4.90 1.65 14.60
CA ASN A 97 -4.83 3.07 14.23
C ASN A 97 -5.00 3.33 12.73
N GLY A 98 -5.46 2.33 11.96
CA GLY A 98 -5.64 2.45 10.52
C GLY A 98 -4.35 2.85 9.80
N VAL A 99 -4.46 3.79 8.86
CA VAL A 99 -3.32 4.28 8.06
C VAL A 99 -2.18 4.84 8.92
N ALA A 100 -2.49 5.39 10.10
CA ALA A 100 -1.45 5.91 11.00
C ALA A 100 -0.60 4.81 11.67
N GLY A 101 -0.99 3.54 11.56
CA GLY A 101 -0.20 2.39 12.01
C GLY A 101 0.74 1.81 10.94
N MET A 102 0.60 2.24 9.68
CA MET A 102 1.34 1.72 8.53
C MET A 102 2.76 2.29 8.44
N ASP A 103 3.70 1.50 7.91
CA ASP A 103 5.01 2.00 7.50
C ASP A 103 5.05 2.40 6.02
N LEU A 104 6.21 2.89 5.54
CA LEU A 104 6.35 3.31 4.13
C LEU A 104 6.21 2.15 3.12
N LEU A 105 6.60 0.92 3.49
CA LEU A 105 6.46 -0.25 2.62
C LEU A 105 4.98 -0.64 2.50
N ASP A 106 4.24 -0.59 3.61
CA ASP A 106 2.80 -0.83 3.61
C ASP A 106 2.07 0.18 2.73
N ILE A 107 2.40 1.47 2.82
CA ILE A 107 1.79 2.52 1.99
C ILE A 107 2.09 2.31 0.50
N VAL A 108 3.32 1.93 0.15
CA VAL A 108 3.69 1.65 -1.24
C VAL A 108 2.93 0.42 -1.77
N GLU A 109 2.85 -0.66 -1.00
CA GLU A 109 2.10 -1.84 -1.42
C GLU A 109 0.59 -1.56 -1.51
N MET A 110 0.02 -0.81 -0.56
CA MET A 110 -1.38 -0.38 -0.58
C MET A 110 -1.70 0.43 -1.84
N PHE A 111 -0.82 1.36 -2.22
CA PHE A 111 -0.98 2.13 -3.45
C PHE A 111 -0.98 1.23 -4.69
N CYS A 112 -0.08 0.25 -4.75
CA CYS A 112 -0.01 -0.71 -5.84
C CYS A 112 -1.25 -1.63 -5.91
N ASP A 113 -1.75 -2.10 -4.75
CA ASP A 113 -3.00 -2.87 -4.64
C ASP A 113 -4.19 -2.06 -5.20
N TRP A 114 -4.34 -0.82 -4.76
CA TRP A 114 -5.42 0.06 -5.25
C TRP A 114 -5.28 0.36 -6.75
N LEU A 115 -4.06 0.56 -7.24
CA LEU A 115 -3.80 0.77 -8.67
C LEU A 115 -4.22 -0.46 -9.49
N ALA A 116 -3.91 -1.67 -9.02
CA ALA A 116 -4.34 -2.92 -9.67
C ALA A 116 -5.86 -3.05 -9.64
N ALA A 117 -6.48 -2.89 -8.47
CA ALA A 117 -7.93 -3.00 -8.29
C ALA A 117 -8.69 -2.00 -9.18
N CYS A 118 -8.22 -0.75 -9.30
CA CYS A 118 -8.81 0.26 -10.18
C CYS A 118 -8.80 -0.17 -11.66
N ARG A 119 -7.70 -0.78 -12.12
CA ARG A 119 -7.57 -1.28 -13.50
C ARG A 119 -8.45 -2.51 -13.76
N GLU A 120 -8.72 -3.32 -12.74
CA GLU A 120 -9.58 -4.50 -12.84
C GLU A 120 -11.08 -4.18 -12.79
N HIS A 121 -11.49 -3.12 -12.07
CA HIS A 121 -12.89 -2.89 -11.68
C HIS A 121 -13.56 -1.63 -12.27
N GLY A 122 -13.03 -0.98 -13.31
CA GLY A 122 -13.73 0.16 -13.92
C GLY A 122 -12.97 0.89 -15.03
N ASP A 123 -13.12 2.21 -15.01
CA ASP A 123 -12.55 3.24 -15.90
C ASP A 123 -11.09 3.60 -15.59
N GLY A 124 -10.50 3.02 -14.54
CA GLY A 124 -9.07 3.14 -14.24
C GLY A 124 -8.66 4.39 -13.44
N ASP A 125 -9.62 5.17 -12.92
CA ASP A 125 -9.32 6.41 -12.20
C ASP A 125 -8.85 6.15 -10.75
N ILE A 126 -7.53 6.01 -10.58
CA ILE A 126 -6.88 5.85 -9.28
C ILE A 126 -7.04 7.10 -8.38
N VAL A 127 -7.16 8.30 -8.94
CA VAL A 127 -7.35 9.53 -8.15
C VAL A 127 -8.70 9.50 -7.46
N HIS A 128 -9.74 9.07 -8.16
CA HIS A 128 -11.06 8.84 -7.56
C HIS A 128 -10.99 7.84 -6.40
N SER A 129 -10.29 6.71 -6.59
CA SER A 129 -10.12 5.70 -5.54
C SER A 129 -9.38 6.22 -4.31
N ILE A 130 -8.32 7.02 -4.49
CA ILE A 130 -7.63 7.69 -3.37
C ILE A 130 -8.62 8.56 -2.59
N LEU A 131 -9.41 9.40 -3.26
CA LEU A 131 -10.35 10.30 -2.60
C LEU A 131 -11.47 9.55 -1.86
N GLU A 132 -11.99 8.44 -2.40
CA GLU A 132 -12.97 7.60 -1.71
C GLU A 132 -12.35 6.88 -0.49
N ASN A 133 -11.13 6.34 -0.64
CA ASN A 133 -10.43 5.72 0.48
C ASN A 133 -10.05 6.73 1.57
N LYS A 134 -9.82 8.01 1.23
CA LYS A 134 -9.66 9.07 2.23
C LYS A 134 -10.91 9.22 3.09
N LYS A 135 -12.10 9.22 2.49
CA LYS A 135 -13.37 9.27 3.25
C LYS A 135 -13.53 8.04 4.15
N ARG A 136 -13.07 6.87 3.68
CA ARG A 136 -13.17 5.60 4.39
C ARG A 136 -12.19 5.48 5.56
N PHE A 137 -10.93 5.89 5.36
CA PHE A 137 -9.84 5.64 6.30
C PHE A 137 -9.30 6.90 7.00
N GLY A 138 -9.77 8.09 6.63
CA GLY A 138 -9.54 9.33 7.37
C GLY A 138 -8.10 9.86 7.34
N TYR A 139 -7.29 9.50 6.34
CA TYR A 139 -5.90 9.97 6.26
C TYR A 139 -5.77 11.42 5.76
N SER A 140 -4.61 12.03 6.06
CA SER A 140 -4.37 13.47 5.89
C SER A 140 -4.45 13.95 4.43
N ASP A 141 -4.69 15.24 4.24
CA ASP A 141 -4.61 15.88 2.92
C ASP A 141 -3.21 15.78 2.31
N GLU A 142 -2.17 15.81 3.15
CA GLU A 142 -0.78 15.62 2.73
C GLU A 142 -0.57 14.22 2.13
N LEU A 143 -1.06 13.17 2.78
CA LEU A 143 -0.93 11.82 2.23
C LEU A 143 -1.73 11.65 0.94
N VAL A 144 -2.93 12.24 0.85
CA VAL A 144 -3.69 12.28 -0.42
C VAL A 144 -2.83 12.88 -1.54
N GLN A 145 -2.22 14.04 -1.31
CA GLN A 145 -1.43 14.71 -2.34
C GLN A 145 -0.19 13.89 -2.73
N ILE A 146 0.48 13.23 -1.77
CA ILE A 146 1.62 12.35 -2.04
C ILE A 146 1.20 11.18 -2.94
N LEU A 147 0.07 10.53 -2.63
CA LEU A 147 -0.45 9.41 -3.43
C LEU A 147 -0.83 9.88 -4.85
N ILE A 148 -1.49 11.04 -4.98
CA ILE A 148 -1.83 11.63 -6.29
C ILE A 148 -0.57 11.98 -7.08
N ASN A 149 0.43 12.61 -6.47
CA ASN A 149 1.70 12.90 -7.16
C ASN A 149 2.37 11.62 -7.67
N THR A 150 2.24 10.54 -6.91
CA THR A 150 2.81 9.23 -7.25
C THR A 150 2.16 8.62 -8.49
N THR A 151 0.87 8.91 -8.77
CA THR A 151 0.19 8.35 -9.94
C THR A 151 0.83 8.78 -11.25
N ALA A 152 1.49 9.94 -11.30
CA ALA A 152 2.18 10.44 -12.50
C ALA A 152 3.37 9.55 -12.96
N HIS A 153 3.85 8.63 -12.11
CA HIS A 153 4.91 7.69 -12.44
C HIS A 153 4.41 6.39 -13.06
N PHE A 154 3.10 6.19 -13.12
CA PHE A 154 2.48 5.00 -13.68
C PHE A 154 1.63 5.41 -14.87
N ASP A 155 1.64 4.62 -15.94
CA ASP A 155 0.75 4.85 -17.07
C ASP A 155 -0.71 4.79 -16.58
N THR A 156 -1.35 5.96 -16.50
CA THR A 156 -2.78 6.13 -16.23
C THR A 156 -3.55 6.14 -17.54
#